data_AF-A0A433PHN3-F1
#
_entry.id   AF-A0A433PHN3-F1
#
_cell.length_a   1.000
_cell.length_b   1.000
_cell.length_c   1.000
_cell.angle_alpha   90.00
_cell.angle_beta   90.00
_cell.angle_gamma   90.00
#
_symmetry.space_group_name_H-M   'P 1'
#
loop_
_entity.id
_entity.type
_entity.pdbx_description
1 polymer ?
#
loop_
_entity_poly.entity_id
_entity_poly.type
_entity_poly.pdbx_seq_one_letter_code
_entity_poly.pdbx_strand_id
1 'polypeptide(L)'
;MACRLAPTQLHKHIANLLKGGLLKEPPIWFPVVHAFPPGPSIIHSQIPNPNLSGQDPIELEVLAALRPARTRTAVRHQHKHLRTRPPRPRAIVYPEDRLRRQFYRDHPFELQRPRIMVENDEGFNRTDFSKLLLDEMDPSMVTGETVIKHQLYLMINEGKTEREAYALATADFYRVRQLEELHERAVRDEIVKHLGPDYAKVNSWRAIELEEKAIKDGEERL
;
A
#
# COMPACT_ATOMS: atom_id res chain seq x y z
N MET A 1 -22.19 -5.66 29.51
CA MET A 1 -21.13 -6.50 30.08
C MET A 1 -20.92 -6.05 31.52
N ALA A 2 -21.28 -6.89 32.49
CA ALA A 2 -21.11 -6.61 33.92
C ALA A 2 -19.62 -6.44 34.26
N CYS A 3 -19.34 -5.59 35.26
CA CYS A 3 -18.01 -5.08 35.60
C CYS A 3 -17.03 -6.20 35.98
N ARG A 4 -16.31 -6.74 35.00
CA ARG A 4 -15.09 -7.53 35.23
C ARG A 4 -13.97 -6.56 35.56
N LEU A 5 -13.16 -6.86 36.59
CA LEU A 5 -11.93 -6.11 36.84
C LEU A 5 -11.12 -6.06 35.54
N ALA A 6 -10.54 -4.89 35.24
CA ALA A 6 -9.71 -4.75 34.06
C ALA A 6 -8.56 -5.78 34.14
N PRO A 7 -8.32 -6.58 33.10
CA PRO A 7 -7.26 -7.61 33.11
C PRO A 7 -5.86 -7.01 33.37
N THR A 8 -5.68 -5.72 33.15
CA THR A 8 -4.46 -4.97 33.47
C THR A 8 -4.20 -4.84 34.98
N GLN A 9 -5.24 -4.88 35.82
CA GLN A 9 -5.15 -4.74 37.27
C GLN A 9 -5.05 -6.09 38.00
N LEU A 10 -4.87 -7.18 37.25
CA LEU A 10 -4.84 -8.54 37.78
C LEU A 10 -3.71 -8.73 38.80
N HIS A 11 -2.53 -8.14 38.58
CA HIS A 11 -1.42 -8.15 39.54
C HIS A 11 -1.80 -7.51 40.90
N LYS A 12 -2.53 -6.38 40.88
CA LYS A 12 -3.00 -5.72 42.12
C LYS A 12 -4.03 -6.57 42.86
N HIS A 13 -4.92 -7.21 42.11
CA HIS A 13 -5.93 -8.09 42.68
C HIS A 13 -5.28 -9.28 43.40
N ILE A 14 -4.33 -9.96 42.76
CA ILE A 14 -3.63 -11.10 43.37
C ILE A 14 -2.73 -10.64 44.53
N ALA A 15 -2.05 -9.50 44.42
CA ALA A 15 -1.30 -8.94 45.54
C ALA A 15 -2.21 -8.70 46.77
N ASN A 16 -3.44 -8.23 46.56
CA ASN A 16 -4.42 -8.05 47.62
C ASN A 16 -4.90 -9.39 48.20
N LEU A 17 -5.10 -10.41 47.37
CA LEU A 17 -5.48 -11.76 47.82
C LEU A 17 -4.37 -12.43 48.64
N LEU A 18 -3.12 -12.28 48.23
CA LEU A 18 -1.94 -12.76 48.96
C LEU A 18 -1.80 -11.99 50.29
N LYS A 19 -1.93 -10.67 50.27
CA LYS A 19 -1.89 -9.82 51.47
C LYS A 19 -3.01 -10.14 52.46
N GLY A 20 -4.20 -10.46 51.96
CA GLY A 20 -5.35 -10.87 52.76
C GLY A 20 -5.30 -12.31 53.24
N GLY A 21 -4.28 -13.09 52.85
CA GLY A 21 -4.15 -14.51 53.20
C GLY A 21 -5.20 -15.42 52.54
N LEU A 22 -5.95 -14.92 51.55
CA LEU A 22 -6.91 -15.72 50.76
C LEU A 22 -6.19 -16.67 49.80
N LEU A 23 -5.05 -16.22 49.26
CA LEU A 23 -4.11 -17.06 48.51
C LEU A 23 -2.89 -17.33 49.37
N LYS A 24 -2.50 -18.61 49.47
CA LYS A 24 -1.34 -19.05 50.27
C LYS A 24 -0.03 -18.92 49.49
N GLU A 25 -0.06 -19.28 48.21
CA GLU A 25 1.10 -19.28 47.33
C GLU A 25 0.85 -18.35 46.13
N PRO A 26 1.87 -17.57 45.72
CA PRO A 26 1.76 -16.75 44.52
C PRO A 26 1.76 -17.64 43.27
N PRO A 27 0.94 -17.31 42.25
CA PRO A 27 1.00 -17.98 40.95
C PRO A 27 2.37 -17.84 40.29
N ILE A 28 2.77 -18.84 39.50
CA ILE A 28 4.09 -18.90 38.83
C ILE A 28 4.37 -17.65 37.96
N TRP A 29 3.35 -17.14 37.29
CA TRP A 29 3.47 -15.97 36.40
C TRP A 29 3.45 -14.62 37.17
N PHE A 30 3.02 -14.59 38.44
CA PHE A 30 2.90 -13.36 39.24
C PHE A 30 4.20 -12.54 39.33
N PRO A 31 5.38 -13.12 39.67
CA PRO A 31 6.63 -12.37 39.69
C PRO A 31 7.00 -11.78 38.33
N VAL A 32 6.67 -12.46 37.22
CA VAL A 32 6.93 -11.98 35.86
C VAL A 32 6.08 -10.75 35.54
N VAL A 33 4.77 -10.79 35.85
CA VAL A 33 3.87 -9.64 35.63
C VAL A 33 4.18 -8.48 36.59
N HIS A 34 4.69 -8.78 37.78
CA HIS A 34 5.19 -7.75 38.69
C HIS A 34 6.44 -7.05 38.14
N ALA A 35 7.35 -7.79 37.51
CA ALA A 35 8.55 -7.24 36.86
C ALA A 35 8.22 -6.48 35.57
N PHE A 36 7.26 -6.98 34.79
CA PHE A 36 6.83 -6.41 33.50
C PHE A 36 5.33 -6.07 33.54
N PRO A 37 4.94 -4.96 34.18
CA PRO A 37 3.54 -4.60 34.29
C PRO A 37 2.94 -4.31 32.90
N PRO A 38 1.68 -4.69 32.64
CA PRO A 38 1.01 -4.35 31.39
C PRO A 38 0.84 -2.84 31.25
N GLY A 39 0.80 -2.35 30.00
CA GLY A 39 0.71 -0.93 29.68
C GLY A 39 -0.41 -0.20 30.45
N PRO A 40 -0.15 1.00 31.01
CA PRO A 40 -1.02 1.61 32.02
C PRO A 40 -2.31 2.24 31.50
N SER A 41 -2.54 2.30 30.18
CA SER A 41 -3.65 3.08 29.63
C SER A 41 -4.52 2.30 28.65
N ILE A 42 -5.81 2.24 28.98
CA ILE A 42 -6.93 2.00 28.04
C ILE A 42 -7.46 3.36 27.54
N ILE A 43 -6.72 4.44 27.82
CA ILE A 43 -7.12 5.80 27.48
C ILE A 43 -6.92 5.97 25.98
N HIS A 44 -8.02 6.21 25.26
CA HIS A 44 -7.94 6.59 23.86
C HIS A 44 -7.42 8.04 23.79
N SER A 45 -6.13 8.22 23.49
CA SER A 45 -5.52 9.52 23.27
C SER A 45 -5.10 9.66 21.81
N GLN A 46 -5.14 10.88 21.27
CA GLN A 46 -4.52 11.13 19.96
C GLN A 46 -3.03 11.34 20.17
N ILE A 47 -2.24 10.73 19.28
CA ILE A 47 -0.84 11.11 19.11
C ILE A 47 -0.84 12.58 18.66
N PRO A 48 -0.14 13.50 19.36
CA PRO A 48 -0.20 14.93 19.05
C PRO A 48 0.39 15.23 17.66
N ASN A 49 1.53 14.59 17.35
CA ASN A 49 2.26 14.71 16.10
C ASN A 49 2.46 13.32 15.46
N PRO A 50 1.42 12.74 14.83
CA PRO A 50 1.60 11.50 14.10
C PRO A 50 2.38 11.78 12.81
N ASN A 51 3.35 10.92 12.49
CA ASN A 51 4.02 10.90 11.19
C ASN A 51 3.00 10.39 10.17
N LEU A 52 2.36 11.32 9.47
CA LEU A 52 1.33 11.04 8.46
C LEU A 52 1.88 11.08 7.03
N SER A 53 3.03 11.74 6.88
CA SER A 53 3.85 11.83 5.68
C SER A 53 5.05 10.94 5.87
N GLY A 54 5.51 10.27 4.82
CA GLY A 54 6.86 9.71 4.81
C GLY A 54 7.90 10.81 5.07
N GLN A 55 9.12 10.35 5.30
CA GLN A 55 10.11 11.04 6.12
C GLN A 55 10.77 12.23 5.39
N ASP A 56 10.51 12.41 4.09
CA ASP A 56 11.29 13.32 3.25
C ASP A 56 10.76 14.76 3.22
N PRO A 57 11.63 15.78 3.11
CA PRO A 57 11.26 17.19 3.13
C PRO A 57 10.33 17.59 1.98
N ILE A 58 10.49 17.00 0.80
CA ILE A 58 9.59 17.23 -0.35
C ILE A 58 8.24 16.56 -0.14
N GLU A 59 8.17 15.43 0.57
CA GLU A 59 6.87 14.86 0.93
C GLU A 59 6.08 15.83 1.82
N LEU A 60 6.76 16.49 2.75
CA LEU A 60 6.17 17.56 3.56
C LEU A 60 5.71 18.76 2.71
N GLU A 61 6.49 19.18 1.70
CA GLU A 61 6.12 20.27 0.80
C GLU A 61 4.95 19.91 -0.11
N VAL A 62 4.97 18.73 -0.73
CA VAL A 62 3.88 18.23 -1.57
C VAL A 62 2.61 18.09 -0.74
N LEU A 63 2.69 17.54 0.48
CA LEU A 63 1.54 17.49 1.39
C LEU A 63 1.09 18.88 1.84
N ALA A 64 1.99 19.84 2.03
CA ALA A 64 1.64 21.22 2.34
C ALA A 64 0.89 21.86 1.16
N ALA A 65 1.30 21.60 -0.08
CA ALA A 65 0.62 22.05 -1.30
C ALA A 65 -0.72 21.35 -1.54
N LEU A 66 -0.85 20.08 -1.14
CA LEU A 66 -2.08 19.28 -1.25
C LEU A 66 -3.10 19.59 -0.17
N ARG A 67 -2.69 20.16 0.97
CA ARG A 67 -3.65 20.66 1.96
C ARG A 67 -4.49 21.73 1.29
N PRO A 68 -5.82 21.59 1.19
CA PRO A 68 -6.65 22.70 0.76
C PRO A 68 -6.30 23.87 1.66
N ALA A 69 -5.95 25.02 1.06
CA ALA A 69 -5.64 26.25 1.78
C ALA A 69 -6.68 26.38 2.87
N ARG A 70 -6.27 26.28 4.15
CA ARG A 70 -7.17 26.17 5.30
C ARG A 70 -8.33 27.13 5.06
N THR A 71 -9.49 26.63 4.63
CA THR A 71 -10.69 27.45 4.57
C THR A 71 -10.85 27.87 6.01
N ARG A 72 -10.59 29.16 6.28
CA ARG A 72 -10.65 29.75 7.62
C ARG A 72 -11.88 29.12 8.25
N THR A 73 -11.70 28.28 9.26
CA THR A 73 -12.83 27.64 9.92
C THR A 73 -13.69 28.80 10.37
N ALA A 74 -14.80 29.03 9.66
CA ALA A 74 -15.74 30.06 10.00
C ALA A 74 -16.00 29.87 11.49
N VAL A 75 -15.78 30.94 12.26
CA VAL A 75 -15.94 30.92 13.72
C VAL A 75 -17.40 30.58 13.97
N ARG A 76 -17.68 29.28 14.07
CA ARG A 76 -19.02 28.77 14.31
C ARG A 76 -19.23 28.98 15.80
N HIS A 77 -19.88 30.09 16.12
CA HIS A 77 -20.25 30.43 17.48
C HIS A 77 -20.96 29.25 18.14
N GLN A 78 -20.36 28.77 19.23
CA GLN A 78 -21.02 28.57 20.52
C GLN A 78 -22.43 27.96 20.45
N HIS A 79 -22.53 26.66 20.14
CA HIS A 79 -23.69 25.90 20.60
C HIS A 79 -23.26 24.91 21.68
N LYS A 80 -23.60 25.29 22.91
CA LYS A 80 -23.63 24.51 24.16
C LYS A 80 -23.99 23.05 23.87
N HIS A 81 -23.21 22.13 24.43
CA HIS A 81 -23.38 20.66 24.40
C HIS A 81 -22.81 19.89 23.20
N LEU A 82 -21.70 20.34 22.61
CA LEU A 82 -20.90 19.45 21.76
C LEU A 82 -20.19 18.42 22.64
N ARG A 83 -20.73 17.18 22.67
CA ARG A 83 -19.95 15.99 23.04
C ARG A 83 -18.62 16.08 22.29
N THR A 84 -17.50 16.10 23.02
CA THR A 84 -16.18 15.97 22.41
C THR A 84 -16.20 14.68 21.60
N ARG A 85 -15.98 14.80 20.28
CA ARG A 85 -15.91 13.60 19.43
C ARG A 85 -14.77 12.74 19.99
N PRO A 86 -14.98 11.43 20.17
CA PRO A 86 -13.90 10.56 20.63
C PRO A 86 -12.73 10.72 19.66
N PRO A 87 -11.50 10.69 20.18
CA PRO A 87 -10.32 10.82 19.34
C PRO A 87 -10.37 9.71 18.28
N ARG A 88 -10.10 10.06 17.02
CA ARG A 88 -10.00 9.10 15.91
C ARG A 88 -8.57 9.10 15.35
N PRO A 89 -8.08 7.96 14.86
CA PRO A 89 -6.83 7.93 14.11
C PRO A 89 -6.94 8.83 12.88
N ARG A 90 -5.84 9.49 12.52
CA ARG A 90 -5.75 10.33 11.31
C ARG A 90 -5.46 9.43 10.11
N ALA A 91 -5.95 9.82 8.94
CA ALA A 91 -5.68 9.09 7.70
C ALA A 91 -4.20 9.25 7.30
N ILE A 92 -3.54 8.14 6.96
CA ILE A 92 -2.20 8.10 6.39
C ILE A 92 -2.34 8.44 4.91
N VAL A 93 -1.64 9.47 4.45
CA VAL A 93 -1.73 9.96 3.07
C VAL A 93 -0.33 10.22 2.57
N TYR A 94 0.02 9.56 1.47
CA TYR A 94 1.32 9.70 0.86
C TYR A 94 1.26 10.61 -0.38
N PRO A 95 2.32 11.37 -0.68
CA PRO A 95 2.34 12.22 -1.87
C PRO A 95 2.27 11.42 -3.18
N GLU A 96 2.82 10.22 -3.21
CA GLU A 96 2.78 9.32 -4.37
C GLU A 96 1.36 8.83 -4.68
N ASP A 97 0.43 8.85 -3.74
CA ASP A 97 -0.96 8.45 -3.98
C ASP A 97 -1.63 9.32 -5.05
N ARG A 98 -1.23 10.59 -5.15
CA ARG A 98 -1.68 11.47 -6.23
C ARG A 98 -1.07 11.07 -7.56
N LEU A 99 0.23 10.79 -7.59
CA LEU A 99 0.95 10.37 -8.79
C LEU A 99 0.40 9.03 -9.32
N ARG A 100 0.10 8.08 -8.43
CA ARG A 100 -0.62 6.83 -8.75
C ARG A 100 -1.94 7.09 -9.46
N ARG A 101 -2.79 7.96 -8.90
CA ARG A 101 -4.09 8.27 -9.50
C ARG A 101 -3.95 8.89 -10.88
N GLN A 102 -2.98 9.77 -11.08
CA GLN A 102 -2.72 10.38 -12.39
C GLN A 102 -2.22 9.34 -13.38
N PHE A 103 -1.21 8.54 -13.01
CA PHE A 103 -0.61 7.55 -13.89
C PHE A 103 -1.63 6.50 -14.38
N TYR A 104 -2.39 5.88 -13.48
CA TYR A 104 -3.37 4.85 -13.87
C TYR A 104 -4.62 5.42 -14.55
N ARG A 105 -4.89 6.72 -14.39
CA ARG A 105 -5.92 7.40 -15.17
C ARG A 105 -5.49 7.56 -16.63
N ASP A 106 -4.23 7.94 -16.85
CA ASP A 106 -3.67 8.09 -18.18
C ASP A 106 -3.42 6.72 -18.85
N HIS A 107 -3.11 5.69 -18.06
CA HIS A 107 -2.77 4.34 -18.51
C HIS A 107 -3.75 3.27 -17.96
N PRO A 108 -5.01 3.23 -18.45
CA PRO A 108 -6.01 2.31 -17.93
C PRO A 108 -5.64 0.83 -18.18
N PHE A 109 -4.90 0.53 -19.26
CA PHE A 109 -4.51 -0.84 -19.59
C PHE A 109 -3.40 -1.40 -18.68
N GLU A 110 -2.65 -0.54 -17.97
CA GLU A 110 -1.70 -1.02 -16.96
C GLU A 110 -2.42 -1.66 -15.76
N LEU A 111 -3.69 -1.35 -15.52
CA LEU A 111 -4.51 -2.03 -14.50
C LEU A 111 -4.85 -3.47 -14.89
N GLN A 112 -4.81 -3.81 -16.19
CA GLN A 112 -5.07 -5.18 -16.66
C GLN A 112 -3.85 -6.09 -16.46
N ARG A 113 -2.66 -5.52 -16.26
CA ARG A 113 -1.46 -6.32 -15.99
C ARG A 113 -1.55 -6.91 -14.58
N PRO A 114 -1.49 -8.25 -14.43
CA PRO A 114 -1.63 -8.90 -13.13
C PRO A 114 -0.46 -8.54 -12.22
N ARG A 115 -0.76 -8.34 -10.93
CA ARG A 115 0.25 -8.01 -9.91
C ARG A 115 0.08 -8.85 -8.66
N ILE A 116 1.20 -9.37 -8.16
CA ILE A 116 1.27 -10.09 -6.89
C ILE A 116 1.30 -9.08 -5.74
N MET A 117 0.38 -9.21 -4.79
CA MET A 117 0.31 -8.39 -3.56
C MET A 117 0.92 -9.07 -2.34
N VAL A 118 1.32 -10.34 -2.47
CA VAL A 118 2.01 -11.07 -1.41
C VAL A 118 3.43 -10.52 -1.31
N GLU A 119 3.79 -10.02 -0.13
CA GLU A 119 5.14 -9.52 0.15
C GLU A 119 6.11 -10.69 0.37
N ASN A 120 7.36 -10.53 -0.06
CA ASN A 120 8.41 -11.53 0.19
C ASN A 120 8.97 -11.37 1.60
N ASP A 121 9.27 -12.48 2.28
CA ASP A 121 9.76 -12.53 3.67
C ASP A 121 11.07 -11.76 3.88
N GLU A 122 11.83 -11.54 2.81
CA GLU A 122 13.15 -10.92 2.84
C GLU A 122 13.09 -9.41 3.12
N GLY A 123 11.92 -8.76 2.99
CA GLY A 123 11.73 -7.34 3.32
C GLY A 123 12.58 -6.35 2.51
N PHE A 124 13.41 -6.83 1.56
CA PHE A 124 14.24 -6.00 0.71
C PHE A 124 13.39 -5.45 -0.44
N ASN A 125 12.91 -4.23 -0.24
CA ASN A 125 12.41 -3.43 -1.34
C ASN A 125 13.59 -2.79 -2.06
N ARG A 126 13.50 -2.74 -3.40
CA ARG A 126 14.39 -1.91 -4.22
C ARG A 126 14.48 -0.50 -3.64
N THR A 127 15.71 -0.04 -3.39
CA THR A 127 16.01 1.31 -2.88
C THR A 127 16.37 2.28 -3.99
N ASP A 128 16.95 1.77 -5.08
CA ASP A 128 17.59 2.61 -6.08
C ASP A 128 16.63 2.89 -7.24
N PHE A 129 16.15 4.12 -7.31
CA PHE A 129 15.23 4.61 -8.35
C PHE A 129 15.88 5.63 -9.28
N SER A 130 17.20 5.58 -9.42
CA SER A 130 17.97 6.47 -10.31
C SER A 130 17.67 6.22 -11.78
N LYS A 131 17.54 4.97 -12.19
CA LYS A 131 17.06 4.55 -13.51
C LYS A 131 15.78 3.77 -13.36
N LEU A 132 14.89 3.84 -14.34
CA LEU A 132 13.65 3.06 -14.32
C LEU A 132 13.92 1.54 -14.47
N LEU A 133 14.72 1.18 -15.48
CA LEU A 133 15.25 -0.16 -15.69
C LEU A 133 16.71 -0.22 -15.20
N LEU A 134 17.01 -1.14 -14.29
CA LEU A 134 18.38 -1.45 -13.88
C LEU A 134 18.92 -2.57 -14.79
N ASP A 135 20.24 -2.63 -14.95
CA ASP A 135 20.87 -3.57 -15.90
C ASP A 135 20.63 -5.04 -15.53
N GLU A 136 20.34 -5.33 -14.26
CA GLU A 136 20.04 -6.66 -13.73
C GLU A 136 18.55 -7.03 -13.78
N MET A 137 17.68 -6.08 -14.15
CA MET A 137 16.23 -6.24 -14.02
C MET A 137 15.57 -6.50 -15.38
N ASP A 138 14.64 -7.46 -15.41
CA ASP A 138 13.85 -7.72 -16.61
C ASP A 138 12.85 -6.57 -16.88
N PRO A 139 12.59 -6.24 -18.15
CA PRO A 139 11.56 -5.27 -18.55
C PRO A 139 10.17 -5.57 -17.98
N SER A 140 9.84 -6.85 -17.79
CA SER A 140 8.54 -7.29 -17.27
C SER A 140 8.32 -6.95 -15.79
N MET A 141 9.39 -6.77 -15.01
CA MET A 141 9.32 -6.38 -13.60
C MET A 141 9.00 -4.89 -13.41
N VAL A 142 9.06 -4.10 -14.49
CA VAL A 142 8.69 -2.68 -14.47
C VAL A 142 7.17 -2.54 -14.37
N THR A 143 6.75 -1.82 -13.33
CA THR A 143 5.34 -1.54 -13.02
C THR A 143 5.09 -0.05 -12.90
N GLY A 144 3.82 0.37 -12.88
CA GLY A 144 3.46 1.76 -12.59
C GLY A 144 4.08 2.30 -11.29
N GLU A 145 4.26 1.48 -10.26
CA GLU A 145 4.95 1.91 -9.03
C GLU A 145 6.43 2.24 -9.26
N THR A 146 7.12 1.50 -10.12
CA THR A 146 8.52 1.82 -10.45
C THR A 146 8.63 3.17 -11.18
N VAL A 147 7.66 3.48 -12.06
CA VAL A 147 7.57 4.79 -12.73
C VAL A 147 7.38 5.90 -11.71
N ILE A 148 6.46 5.71 -10.76
CA ILE A 148 6.10 6.73 -9.77
C ILE A 148 7.25 6.97 -8.80
N LYS A 149 7.94 5.92 -8.35
CA LYS A 149 9.13 6.06 -7.50
C LYS A 149 10.29 6.71 -8.24
N HIS A 150 10.47 6.41 -9.53
CA HIS A 150 11.45 7.09 -10.37
C HIS A 150 11.09 8.58 -10.56
N GLN A 151 9.82 8.90 -10.82
CA GLN A 151 9.34 10.28 -10.88
C GLN A 151 9.62 11.02 -9.56
N LEU A 152 9.34 10.38 -8.41
CA LEU A 152 9.62 10.96 -7.10
C LEU A 152 11.13 11.19 -6.91
N TYR A 153 11.97 10.24 -7.32
CA TYR A 153 13.42 10.38 -7.29
C TYR A 153 13.90 11.60 -8.10
N LEU A 154 13.37 11.79 -9.32
CA LEU A 154 13.71 12.95 -10.17
C LEU A 154 13.28 14.27 -9.52
N MET A 155 12.16 14.28 -8.80
CA MET A 155 11.71 15.45 -8.05
C MET A 155 12.63 15.74 -6.85
N ILE A 156 13.06 14.70 -6.13
CA ILE A 156 13.85 14.85 -4.90
C ILE A 156 15.32 15.17 -5.18
N ASN A 157 15.97 14.39 -6.03
CA ASN A 157 17.41 14.48 -6.22
C ASN A 157 17.80 15.46 -7.32
N GLU A 158 16.98 15.59 -8.37
CA GLU A 158 17.28 16.49 -9.49
C GLU A 158 16.48 17.80 -9.42
N GLY A 159 15.52 17.92 -8.50
CA GLY A 159 14.72 19.14 -8.31
C GLY A 159 13.78 19.45 -9.48
N LYS A 160 13.42 18.46 -10.29
CA LYS A 160 12.54 18.64 -11.46
C LYS A 160 11.11 18.94 -11.03
N THR A 161 10.39 19.68 -11.87
CA THR A 161 8.96 19.92 -11.65
C THR A 161 8.14 18.64 -11.81
N GLU A 162 7.00 18.52 -11.11
CA GLU A 162 6.12 17.34 -11.17
C GLU A 162 5.80 16.91 -12.61
N ARG A 163 5.54 17.88 -13.50
CA ARG A 163 5.21 17.64 -14.91
C ARG A 163 6.40 17.16 -15.73
N GLU A 164 7.57 17.76 -15.53
CA GLU A 164 8.79 17.39 -16.24
C GLU A 164 9.27 16.01 -15.80
N ALA A 165 9.29 15.75 -14.49
CA ALA A 165 9.59 14.43 -13.94
C ALA A 165 8.62 13.36 -14.47
N TYR A 166 7.33 13.68 -14.58
CA TYR A 166 6.34 12.77 -15.16
C TYR A 166 6.62 12.47 -16.64
N ALA A 167 6.92 13.49 -17.44
CA ALA A 167 7.20 13.32 -18.87
C ALA A 167 8.46 12.46 -19.10
N LEU A 168 9.50 12.65 -18.29
CA LEU A 168 10.71 11.83 -18.37
C LEU A 168 10.45 10.38 -17.94
N ALA A 169 9.81 10.19 -16.79
CA ALA A 169 9.52 8.85 -16.27
C ALA A 169 8.61 8.06 -17.22
N THR A 170 7.62 8.71 -17.84
CA THR A 170 6.74 8.07 -18.85
C THR A 170 7.47 7.78 -20.16
N ALA A 171 8.38 8.66 -20.61
CA ALA A 171 9.20 8.39 -21.79
C ALA A 171 10.13 7.18 -21.58
N ASP A 172 10.76 7.08 -20.41
CA ASP A 172 11.55 5.91 -20.01
C ASP A 172 10.69 4.65 -19.96
N PHE A 173 9.50 4.76 -19.38
CA PHE A 173 8.54 3.66 -19.29
C PHE A 173 8.11 3.14 -20.67
N TYR A 174 7.81 4.04 -21.62
CA TYR A 174 7.45 3.65 -22.99
C TYR A 174 8.60 2.94 -23.69
N ARG A 175 9.85 3.36 -23.48
CA ARG A 175 11.02 2.65 -24.03
C ARG A 175 11.10 1.22 -23.48
N VAL A 176 10.91 1.03 -22.19
CA VAL A 176 10.89 -0.33 -21.59
C VAL A 176 9.75 -1.18 -22.17
N ARG A 177 8.55 -0.62 -22.29
CA ARG A 177 7.40 -1.35 -22.86
C ARG A 177 7.61 -1.72 -24.33
N GLN A 178 8.24 -0.85 -25.11
CA GLN A 178 8.62 -1.17 -26.50
C GLN A 178 9.62 -2.32 -26.56
N LEU A 179 10.62 -2.32 -25.68
CA LEU A 179 11.60 -3.41 -25.61
C LEU A 179 10.96 -4.74 -25.22
N GLU A 180 10.05 -4.73 -24.24
CA GLU A 180 9.28 -5.90 -23.82
C GLU A 180 8.46 -6.46 -24.99
N GLU A 181 7.74 -5.61 -25.72
CA GLU A 181 6.92 -6.03 -26.86
C GLU A 181 7.77 -6.60 -28.02
N LEU A 182 8.91 -5.97 -28.33
CA LEU A 182 9.84 -6.47 -29.35
C LEU A 182 10.40 -7.83 -28.97
N HIS A 183 10.76 -8.00 -27.69
CA HIS A 183 11.26 -9.27 -27.17
C HIS A 183 10.19 -10.36 -27.27
N GLU A 184 8.97 -10.10 -26.82
CA GLU A 184 7.85 -11.05 -26.94
C GLU A 184 7.53 -11.42 -28.39
N ARG A 185 7.60 -10.46 -29.31
CA ARG A 185 7.42 -10.72 -30.75
C ARG A 185 8.54 -11.61 -31.30
N ALA A 186 9.80 -11.33 -30.97
CA ALA A 186 10.92 -12.15 -31.40
C ALA A 186 10.79 -13.59 -30.88
N VAL A 187 10.47 -13.75 -29.59
CA VAL A 187 10.23 -15.07 -28.97
C VAL A 187 9.06 -15.80 -29.66
N ARG A 188 7.96 -15.09 -29.97
CA ARG A 188 6.84 -15.68 -30.72
C ARG A 188 7.27 -16.15 -32.10
N ASP A 189 8.04 -15.35 -32.85
CA ASP A 189 8.51 -15.71 -34.19
C ASP A 189 9.43 -16.92 -34.15
N GLU A 190 10.29 -17.04 -33.13
CA GLU A 190 11.13 -18.21 -32.89
C GLU A 190 10.28 -19.46 -32.58
N ILE A 191 9.28 -19.34 -31.71
CA ILE A 191 8.33 -20.43 -31.42
C ILE A 191 7.63 -20.90 -32.70
N VAL A 192 7.15 -19.97 -33.54
CA VAL A 192 6.50 -20.32 -34.81
C VAL A 192 7.45 -21.07 -35.74
N LYS A 193 8.70 -20.61 -35.84
CA LYS A 193 9.72 -21.24 -36.70
C LYS A 193 10.04 -22.68 -36.26
N HIS A 194 10.11 -22.93 -34.95
CA HIS A 194 10.52 -24.22 -34.41
C HIS A 194 9.37 -25.21 -34.18
N LEU A 195 8.21 -24.75 -33.72
CA LEU A 195 7.06 -25.58 -33.31
C LEU A 195 5.87 -25.47 -34.28
N GLY A 196 5.84 -24.47 -35.16
CA GLY A 196 4.77 -24.22 -36.12
C GLY A 196 3.77 -23.14 -35.68
N PRO A 197 2.84 -22.75 -36.58
CA PRO A 197 1.95 -21.60 -36.38
C PRO A 197 0.87 -21.81 -35.33
N ASP A 198 0.50 -23.06 -35.04
CA ASP A 198 -0.59 -23.39 -34.10
C ASP A 198 -0.25 -22.96 -32.67
N TYR A 199 1.03 -23.06 -32.29
CA TYR A 199 1.52 -22.71 -30.95
C TYR A 199 1.54 -21.19 -30.68
N ALA A 200 1.48 -20.35 -31.71
CA ALA A 200 1.50 -18.90 -31.51
C ALA A 200 0.14 -18.28 -31.18
N LYS A 201 -0.96 -19.00 -31.43
CA LYS A 201 -2.34 -18.51 -31.29
C LYS A 201 -3.15 -19.24 -30.22
N VAL A 202 -2.49 -19.97 -29.32
CA VAL A 202 -3.15 -20.81 -28.31
C VAL A 202 -4.16 -20.02 -27.47
N ASN A 203 -3.81 -18.80 -27.05
CA ASN A 203 -4.71 -17.98 -26.23
C ASN A 203 -5.94 -17.50 -27.02
N SER A 204 -5.80 -17.19 -28.31
CA SER A 204 -6.91 -16.77 -29.17
C SER A 204 -7.87 -17.92 -29.42
N TRP A 205 -7.35 -19.11 -29.73
CA TRP A 205 -8.16 -20.32 -29.89
C TRP A 205 -8.90 -20.68 -28.61
N ARG A 206 -8.21 -20.67 -27.47
CA ARG A 206 -8.82 -20.93 -26.17
C ARG A 206 -9.92 -19.93 -25.83
N ALA A 207 -9.77 -18.66 -26.22
CA ALA A 207 -10.82 -17.66 -26.03
C ALA A 207 -12.07 -17.99 -26.86
N ILE A 208 -11.90 -18.34 -28.15
CA ILE A 208 -13.01 -18.73 -29.03
C ILE A 208 -13.74 -19.96 -28.47
N GLU A 209 -13.02 -20.97 -28.00
CA GLU A 209 -13.62 -22.18 -27.40
C GLU A 209 -14.46 -21.85 -26.16
N LEU A 210 -13.98 -20.93 -25.31
CA LEU A 210 -14.72 -20.47 -24.13
C LEU A 210 -15.97 -19.67 -24.51
N GLU A 211 -15.90 -18.84 -25.55
CA GLU A 211 -17.03 -18.09 -26.09
C GLU A 211 -18.09 -19.03 -26.67
N GLU A 212 -17.70 -20.00 -27.50
CA GLU A 212 -18.62 -21.00 -28.06
C GLU A 212 -19.31 -21.80 -26.96
N LYS A 213 -18.58 -22.20 -25.92
CA LYS A 213 -19.16 -22.88 -24.77
C LYS A 213 -20.18 -22.01 -24.05
N ALA A 214 -19.86 -20.74 -23.83
CA ALA A 214 -20.77 -19.80 -23.17
C ALA A 214 -22.05 -19.55 -23.99
N ILE A 215 -21.95 -19.53 -25.33
CA ILE A 215 -23.10 -19.39 -26.23
C ILE A 215 -24.02 -20.61 -26.11
N LYS A 216 -23.47 -21.84 -26.19
CA LYS A 216 -24.24 -23.08 -26.04
C LYS A 216 -24.93 -23.17 -24.68
N ASP A 217 -24.19 -22.88 -23.60
CA ASP A 217 -24.74 -22.83 -22.24
C ASP A 217 -25.89 -21.79 -22.11
N GLY A 218 -25.85 -20.72 -22.92
CA GLY A 218 -26.89 -19.71 -22.99
C GLY A 218 -28.13 -20.19 -23.76
N GLU A 219 -27.95 -20.90 -24.86
CA GLU A 219 -29.03 -21.49 -25.67
C GLU A 219 -29.81 -22.56 -24.90
N GLU A 220 -29.12 -23.40 -24.12
CA GLU A 220 -29.76 -24.46 -23.32
C GLU A 220 -30.59 -23.94 -22.14
N ARG A 221 -30.36 -22.69 -21.71
CA ARG A 221 -31.06 -22.05 -20.58
C ARG A 221 -32.31 -21.26 -20.98
N LEU A 222 -32.57 -21.09 -22.28
CA LEU A 222 -33.76 -20.44 -22.83
C LEU A 222 -34.87 -21.46 -23.10
#